data_AF-A0A6S8UBF9-F1
#
_entry.id   AF-A0A6S8UBF9-F1
#
_cell.length_a   1.000
_cell.length_b   1.000
_cell.length_c   1.000
_cell.angle_alpha   90.00
_cell.angle_beta   90.00
_cell.angle_gamma   90.00
#
_symmetry.space_group_name_H-M   'P 1'
#
loop_
_entity.id
_entity.type
_entity.pdbx_description
1 polymer ?
#
loop_
_entity_poly.entity_id
_entity_poly.type
_entity_poly.pdbx_seq_one_letter_code
_entity_poly.pdbx_strand_id
1 'polypeptide(L)'
;MSAKPLDCANPVCGSKLDLFSKALRASSSSASAAEEAPRACPVDRDELGRATWALLHTTAAYFPETPSAADRAGAADLVRGLAASYPCEHCRADFRVAVAAAPPDLSSRAAFAAWACRQSARRRPPPPLTSRRNPVRRHNVVNAKLGKVIFDCDAASLDRRWRVGDPGCWPAGDATAAESLGRD
;
A
#
# COMPACT_ATOMS: atom_id res chain seq x y z
N MET A 1 -42.44 -6.98 -14.53
CA MET A 1 -41.33 -6.26 -13.85
C MET A 1 -41.06 -6.98 -12.53
N SER A 2 -40.06 -7.86 -12.49
CA SER A 2 -39.67 -8.55 -11.25
C SER A 2 -38.24 -8.14 -10.92
N ALA A 3 -38.09 -7.31 -9.89
CA ALA A 3 -36.79 -7.04 -9.31
C ALA A 3 -36.28 -8.33 -8.67
N LYS A 4 -35.12 -8.82 -9.12
CA LYS A 4 -34.44 -9.94 -8.46
C LYS A 4 -33.93 -9.48 -7.09
N PRO A 5 -34.02 -10.33 -6.05
CA PRO A 5 -33.47 -10.01 -4.74
C PRO A 5 -31.96 -9.75 -4.87
N LEU A 6 -31.49 -8.74 -4.16
CA LEU A 6 -30.08 -8.40 -4.08
C LEU A 6 -29.32 -9.56 -3.43
N ASP A 7 -28.51 -10.24 -4.23
CA ASP A 7 -27.62 -11.29 -3.77
C ASP A 7 -26.43 -10.66 -3.05
N CYS A 8 -26.46 -10.69 -1.72
CA CYS A 8 -25.43 -10.16 -0.84
C CYS A 8 -24.17 -11.06 -0.75
N ALA A 9 -23.97 -12.00 -1.67
CA ALA A 9 -22.82 -12.89 -1.67
C ALA A 9 -21.51 -12.29 -2.23
N ASN A 10 -21.47 -10.99 -2.57
CA ASN A 10 -20.25 -10.37 -3.10
C ASN A 10 -19.98 -8.98 -2.47
N PRO A 11 -19.05 -8.86 -1.51
CA PRO A 11 -18.85 -7.63 -0.72
C PRO A 11 -18.16 -6.48 -1.49
N VAL A 12 -18.04 -6.56 -2.80
CA VAL A 12 -17.29 -5.60 -3.62
C VAL A 12 -18.14 -4.43 -4.15
N CYS A 13 -19.47 -4.45 -3.97
CA CYS A 13 -20.36 -3.45 -4.55
C CYS A 13 -20.89 -2.44 -3.52
N GLY A 14 -20.07 -1.43 -3.17
CA GLY A 14 -20.61 -0.21 -2.56
C GLY A 14 -21.39 0.59 -3.60
N SER A 15 -22.71 0.72 -3.43
CA SER A 15 -23.56 1.50 -4.34
C SER A 15 -23.74 2.94 -3.84
N LYS A 16 -24.16 3.85 -4.72
CA LYS A 16 -24.41 5.28 -4.40
C LYS A 16 -25.41 5.50 -3.25
N LEU A 17 -26.18 4.47 -2.85
CA LEU A 17 -27.07 4.48 -1.68
C LEU A 17 -26.30 4.49 -0.34
N ASP A 18 -25.08 3.94 -0.29
CA ASP A 18 -24.25 3.96 0.93
C ASP A 18 -23.72 5.36 1.25
N LEU A 19 -23.55 6.20 0.24
CA LEU A 19 -23.18 7.62 0.39
C LEU A 19 -24.32 8.44 0.98
N PHE A 20 -25.56 8.20 0.54
CA PHE A 20 -26.75 8.87 1.10
C PHE A 20 -27.05 8.43 2.54
N SER A 21 -26.86 7.14 2.83
CA SER A 21 -27.07 6.59 4.17
C SER A 21 -26.05 7.12 5.20
N LYS A 22 -24.79 7.36 4.78
CA LYS A 22 -23.76 7.98 5.63
C LYS A 22 -24.04 9.45 5.95
N ALA A 23 -24.66 10.19 5.03
CA ALA A 23 -25.03 11.60 5.26
C ALA A 23 -26.16 11.73 6.30
N LEU A 24 -27.11 10.80 6.32
CA LEU A 24 -28.23 10.83 7.27
C LEU A 24 -27.81 10.44 8.71
N ARG A 25 -26.81 9.56 8.85
CA ARG A 25 -26.27 9.16 10.18
C ARG A 25 -25.42 10.23 10.87
N ALA A 26 -24.90 11.20 10.12
CA ALA A 26 -24.09 12.28 10.69
C ALA A 26 -24.90 13.33 11.47
N SER A 27 -26.24 13.36 11.32
CA SER A 27 -27.10 14.37 11.95
C SER A 27 -27.77 13.95 13.26
N SER A 28 -27.48 12.75 13.79
CA SER A 28 -28.13 12.27 15.02
C SER A 28 -27.13 11.58 15.92
N SER A 29 -26.28 12.36 16.59
CA SER A 29 -25.41 11.87 17.66
C SER A 29 -25.99 12.25 19.03
N SER A 30 -26.60 11.28 19.70
CA SER A 30 -26.46 11.11 21.15
C SER A 30 -27.04 9.76 21.60
N ALA A 31 -26.18 8.77 21.86
CA ALA A 31 -26.36 7.77 22.92
C ALA A 31 -25.11 6.88 23.03
N SER A 32 -24.69 6.70 24.29
CA SER A 32 -23.60 5.91 24.88
C SER A 32 -22.68 5.04 24.00
N ALA A 33 -21.38 5.25 24.23
CA ALA A 33 -20.33 4.27 23.99
C ALA A 33 -20.59 3.01 24.85
N ALA A 34 -21.28 2.04 24.26
CA ALA A 34 -21.00 0.64 24.56
C ALA A 34 -19.85 0.22 23.63
N GLU A 35 -18.81 -0.35 24.21
CA GLU A 35 -17.71 -1.00 23.51
C GLU A 35 -18.28 -2.21 22.74
N GLU A 36 -18.85 -1.95 21.56
CA GLU A 36 -19.23 -2.99 20.61
C GLU A 36 -17.92 -3.52 20.04
N ALA A 37 -17.52 -4.73 20.45
CA ALA A 37 -16.42 -5.45 19.83
C ALA A 37 -16.55 -5.29 18.31
N PRO A 38 -15.47 -4.88 17.60
CA PRO A 38 -15.58 -4.48 16.21
C PRO A 38 -16.27 -5.60 15.44
N ARG A 39 -17.39 -5.27 14.79
CA ARG A 39 -18.10 -6.21 13.92
C ARG A 39 -17.06 -6.83 13.00
N ALA A 40 -16.84 -8.14 13.13
CA ALA A 40 -15.83 -8.88 12.40
C ALA A 40 -16.25 -9.04 10.93
N CYS A 41 -16.36 -7.91 10.23
CA CYS A 41 -16.57 -7.87 8.80
C CYS A 41 -15.27 -8.33 8.10
N PRO A 42 -15.37 -9.11 7.02
CA PRO A 42 -14.23 -9.36 6.16
C PRO A 42 -13.63 -8.04 5.65
N VAL A 43 -12.31 -8.00 5.51
CA VAL A 43 -11.59 -6.83 5.00
C VAL A 43 -12.06 -6.48 3.59
N ASP A 44 -12.22 -5.18 3.32
CA ASP A 44 -12.53 -4.70 1.97
C ASP A 44 -11.26 -4.62 1.10
N ARG A 45 -11.44 -4.38 -0.21
CA ARG A 45 -10.33 -4.26 -1.18
C ARG A 45 -9.32 -3.18 -0.79
N ASP A 46 -9.80 -2.06 -0.26
CA ASP A 46 -8.98 -0.89 0.02
C ASP A 46 -8.19 -1.09 1.32
N GLU A 47 -8.79 -1.71 2.34
CA GLU A 47 -8.14 -2.16 3.57
C GLU A 47 -7.07 -3.22 3.28
N LEU A 48 -7.43 -4.28 2.55
CA LEU A 48 -6.49 -5.31 2.12
C LEU A 48 -5.32 -4.72 1.32
N GLY A 49 -5.62 -3.78 0.41
CA GLY A 49 -4.62 -3.03 -0.35
C GLY A 49 -3.66 -2.27 0.55
N ARG A 50 -4.17 -1.47 1.49
CA ARG A 50 -3.34 -0.71 2.44
C ARG A 50 -2.47 -1.63 3.31
N ALA A 51 -3.04 -2.70 3.84
CA ALA A 51 -2.31 -3.66 4.66
C ALA A 51 -1.19 -4.36 3.88
N THR A 52 -1.45 -4.73 2.63
CA THR A 52 -0.45 -5.38 1.76
C THR A 52 0.68 -4.42 1.39
N TRP A 53 0.36 -3.17 1.06
CA TRP A 53 1.37 -2.15 0.81
C TRP A 53 2.17 -1.82 2.06
N ALA A 54 1.53 -1.78 3.24
CA ALA A 54 2.23 -1.59 4.50
C ALA A 54 3.24 -2.71 4.74
N LEU A 55 2.83 -3.98 4.60
CA LEU A 55 3.75 -5.12 4.68
C LEU A 55 4.92 -4.97 3.71
N LEU A 56 4.65 -4.76 2.42
CA LEU A 56 5.70 -4.72 1.40
C LEU A 56 6.67 -3.55 1.60
N HIS A 57 6.16 -2.37 1.94
CA HIS A 57 7.00 -1.20 2.19
C HIS A 57 7.85 -1.37 3.44
N THR A 58 7.30 -1.91 4.52
CA THR A 58 8.05 -2.20 5.74
C THR A 58 9.11 -3.28 5.48
N THR A 59 8.78 -4.38 4.78
CA THR A 59 9.78 -5.38 4.39
C THR A 59 10.93 -4.76 3.60
N ALA A 60 10.63 -3.85 2.67
CA ALA A 60 11.64 -3.18 1.87
C ALA A 60 12.46 -2.15 2.68
N ALA A 61 11.83 -1.46 3.63
CA ALA A 61 12.49 -0.48 4.49
C ALA A 61 13.48 -1.12 5.48
N TYR A 62 13.26 -2.39 5.84
CA TYR A 62 14.13 -3.19 6.71
C TYR A 62 14.96 -4.23 5.93
N PHE A 63 14.96 -4.19 4.61
CA PHE A 63 15.83 -5.04 3.80
C PHE A 63 17.31 -4.67 4.03
N PRO A 64 18.28 -5.59 3.97
CA PRO A 64 19.67 -5.25 4.21
C PRO A 64 20.23 -4.30 3.14
N GLU A 65 21.13 -3.38 3.52
CA GLU A 65 21.87 -2.57 2.54
C GLU A 65 22.75 -3.43 1.63
N THR A 66 23.36 -4.47 2.20
CA THR A 66 24.14 -5.50 1.51
C THR A 66 23.46 -6.86 1.68
N PRO A 67 22.46 -7.20 0.85
CA PRO A 67 21.66 -8.41 1.02
C PRO A 67 22.46 -9.68 0.68
N SER A 68 22.19 -10.77 1.39
CA SER A 68 22.68 -12.10 1.05
C SER A 68 21.89 -12.71 -0.12
N ALA A 69 22.35 -13.86 -0.63
CA ALA A 69 21.59 -14.61 -1.64
C ALA A 69 20.23 -15.08 -1.09
N ALA A 70 20.17 -15.46 0.18
CA ALA A 70 18.95 -15.87 0.84
C ALA A 70 17.96 -14.71 1.00
N ASP A 71 18.45 -13.51 1.38
CA ASP A 71 17.59 -12.32 1.49
C ASP A 71 16.95 -11.97 0.14
N ARG A 72 17.75 -11.99 -0.93
CA ARG A 72 17.26 -11.75 -2.30
C ARG A 72 16.23 -12.80 -2.72
N ALA A 73 16.49 -14.08 -2.44
CA ALA A 73 15.58 -15.15 -2.78
C ALA A 73 14.24 -14.98 -2.04
N GLY A 74 14.28 -14.76 -0.72
CA GLY A 74 13.08 -14.56 0.11
C GLY A 74 12.26 -13.34 -0.31
N ALA A 75 12.90 -12.20 -0.60
CA ALA A 75 12.20 -11.01 -1.09
C ALA A 75 11.57 -11.23 -2.48
N ALA A 76 12.26 -11.95 -3.38
CA ALA A 76 11.70 -12.31 -4.68
C ALA A 76 10.52 -13.29 -4.56
N ASP A 77 10.60 -14.26 -3.63
CA ASP A 77 9.54 -15.21 -3.34
C ASP A 77 8.30 -14.52 -2.77
N LEU A 78 8.47 -13.56 -1.86
CA LEU A 78 7.37 -12.74 -1.33
C LEU A 78 6.63 -12.02 -2.47
N VAL A 79 7.36 -11.33 -3.35
CA VAL A 79 6.75 -10.60 -4.48
C VAL A 79 6.04 -11.55 -5.44
N ARG A 80 6.66 -12.70 -5.78
CA ARG A 80 6.04 -13.72 -6.64
C ARG A 80 4.80 -14.32 -6.00
N GLY A 81 4.83 -14.60 -4.69
CA GLY A 81 3.70 -15.11 -3.93
C GLY A 81 2.52 -14.14 -3.98
N LEU A 82 2.76 -12.86 -3.69
CA LEU A 82 1.74 -11.81 -3.83
C LEU A 82 1.17 -11.76 -5.26
N ALA A 83 2.03 -11.75 -6.29
CA ALA A 83 1.58 -11.77 -7.68
C ALA A 83 0.80 -13.05 -8.04
N ALA A 84 1.02 -14.17 -7.35
CA ALA A 84 0.35 -15.43 -7.63
C ALA A 84 -1.01 -15.57 -6.93
N SER A 85 -1.13 -15.10 -5.69
CA SER A 85 -2.25 -15.43 -4.80
C SER A 85 -3.11 -14.24 -4.36
N TYR A 86 -2.76 -13.00 -4.71
CA TYR A 86 -3.52 -11.83 -4.24
C TYR A 86 -5.03 -11.96 -4.49
N PRO A 87 -5.91 -11.81 -3.47
CA PRO A 87 -7.33 -12.19 -3.57
C PRO A 87 -8.15 -11.41 -4.61
N CYS A 88 -7.83 -10.13 -4.83
CA CYS A 88 -8.49 -9.34 -5.87
C CYS A 88 -7.96 -9.74 -7.25
N GLU A 89 -8.78 -10.42 -8.07
CA GLU A 89 -8.37 -10.97 -9.37
C GLU A 89 -7.79 -9.92 -10.32
N HIS A 90 -8.51 -8.81 -10.54
CA HIS A 90 -8.04 -7.74 -11.43
C HIS A 90 -6.77 -7.06 -10.88
N CYS A 91 -6.72 -6.83 -9.56
CA CYS A 91 -5.53 -6.28 -8.91
C CYS A 91 -4.31 -7.19 -9.08
N ARG A 92 -4.51 -8.51 -8.93
CA ARG A 92 -3.48 -9.54 -9.09
C ARG A 92 -2.97 -9.60 -10.54
N ALA A 93 -3.88 -9.60 -11.52
CA ALA A 93 -3.52 -9.60 -12.93
C ALA A 93 -2.69 -8.35 -13.29
N ASP A 94 -3.12 -7.17 -12.83
CA ASP A 94 -2.38 -5.92 -13.01
C ASP A 94 -1.01 -5.96 -12.35
N PHE A 95 -0.92 -6.49 -11.12
CA PHE A 95 0.35 -6.60 -10.39
C PHE A 95 1.32 -7.56 -11.07
N ARG A 96 0.85 -8.69 -11.62
CA ARG A 96 1.67 -9.62 -12.43
C ARG A 96 2.30 -8.91 -13.62
N VAL A 97 1.51 -8.14 -14.37
CA VAL A 97 2.02 -7.37 -15.52
C VAL A 97 3.05 -6.32 -15.06
N ALA A 98 2.77 -5.63 -13.95
CA ALA A 98 3.65 -4.59 -13.41
C ALA A 98 5.00 -5.17 -12.94
N VAL A 99 4.98 -6.31 -12.23
CA VAL A 99 6.18 -7.01 -11.75
C VAL A 99 6.98 -7.58 -12.93
N ALA A 100 6.32 -8.15 -13.95
CA ALA A 100 7.02 -8.64 -15.13
C ALA A 100 7.69 -7.51 -15.92
N ALA A 101 7.03 -6.35 -16.05
CA ALA A 101 7.57 -5.19 -16.76
C ALA A 101 8.67 -4.44 -15.97
N ALA A 102 8.71 -4.62 -14.66
CA ALA A 102 9.69 -4.00 -13.78
C ALA A 102 9.92 -4.93 -12.57
N PRO A 103 10.81 -5.92 -12.67
CA PRO A 103 11.10 -6.85 -11.58
C PRO A 103 11.69 -6.13 -10.37
N PRO A 104 11.57 -6.70 -9.14
CA PRO A 104 12.12 -6.10 -7.94
C PRO A 104 13.64 -5.96 -8.05
N ASP A 105 14.13 -4.75 -7.77
CA ASP A 105 15.55 -4.50 -7.61
C ASP A 105 15.93 -4.83 -6.18
N LEU A 106 16.65 -5.93 -6.00
CA LEU A 106 17.04 -6.48 -4.70
C LEU A 106 18.56 -6.32 -4.48
N SER A 107 19.18 -5.34 -5.12
CA SER A 107 20.60 -5.05 -4.97
C SER A 107 20.93 -4.38 -3.62
N SER A 108 20.00 -3.60 -3.07
CA SER A 108 20.11 -2.94 -1.76
C SER A 108 18.74 -2.60 -1.19
N ARG A 109 18.73 -2.21 0.10
CA ARG A 109 17.56 -1.65 0.80
C ARG A 109 16.94 -0.49 0.03
N ALA A 110 17.74 0.51 -0.31
CA ALA A 110 17.27 1.69 -1.03
C ALA A 110 16.68 1.32 -2.40
N ALA A 111 17.28 0.36 -3.10
CA ALA A 111 16.80 -0.09 -4.40
C ALA A 111 15.44 -0.80 -4.29
N PHE A 112 15.28 -1.68 -3.30
CA PHE A 112 14.03 -2.41 -3.07
C PHE A 112 12.92 -1.50 -2.55
N ALA A 113 13.21 -0.61 -1.59
CA ALA A 113 12.24 0.36 -1.07
C ALA A 113 11.76 1.30 -2.18
N ALA A 114 12.68 1.79 -3.01
CA ALA A 114 12.32 2.60 -4.17
C ALA A 114 11.55 1.78 -5.22
N TRP A 115 11.81 0.48 -5.37
CA TRP A 115 11.01 -0.40 -6.22
C TRP A 115 9.59 -0.61 -5.68
N ALA A 116 9.42 -0.87 -4.38
CA ALA A 116 8.11 -1.04 -3.76
C ALA A 116 7.28 0.25 -3.90
N CYS A 117 7.91 1.39 -3.63
CA CYS A 117 7.33 2.70 -3.89
C CYS A 117 7.06 2.96 -5.37
N ARG A 118 7.82 2.31 -6.29
CA ARG A 118 7.63 2.28 -7.76
C ARG A 118 6.50 1.37 -8.26
N GLN A 119 6.13 0.34 -7.51
CA GLN A 119 5.02 -0.55 -7.89
C GLN A 119 3.68 -0.07 -7.38
N SER A 120 3.70 0.60 -6.23
CA SER A 120 2.60 1.48 -5.90
C SER A 120 2.56 2.69 -6.84
N ALA A 121 3.34 2.72 -8.00
CA ALA A 121 3.92 3.89 -8.80
C ALA A 121 3.73 4.32 -10.34
N ARG A 122 2.95 5.36 -10.78
CA ARG A 122 2.34 5.57 -12.14
C ARG A 122 3.45 5.68 -13.17
N ARG A 123 3.22 5.10 -14.34
CA ARG A 123 3.81 5.56 -15.60
C ARG A 123 3.00 6.77 -16.09
N ARG A 124 3.63 7.94 -16.22
CA ARG A 124 3.17 9.03 -17.10
C ARG A 124 4.00 8.94 -18.40
N PRO A 125 3.44 9.17 -19.60
CA PRO A 125 4.27 9.40 -20.79
C PRO A 125 5.22 10.58 -20.51
N PRO A 126 6.44 10.59 -21.09
CA PRO A 126 7.39 11.67 -20.85
C PRO A 126 6.76 13.01 -21.26
N PRO A 127 7.00 14.10 -20.53
CA PRO A 127 6.64 15.43 -21.02
C PRO A 127 7.39 15.73 -22.32
N PRO A 128 6.86 16.61 -23.19
CA PRO A 128 7.60 17.07 -24.36
C PRO A 128 8.95 17.66 -23.96
N LEU A 129 9.95 17.47 -24.84
CA LEU A 129 11.40 17.65 -24.65
C LEU A 129 11.88 19.06 -24.21
N THR A 130 10.98 20.00 -23.89
CA THR A 130 11.29 21.39 -23.59
C THR A 130 11.48 21.69 -22.10
N SER A 131 11.25 20.72 -21.21
CA SER A 131 11.38 20.91 -19.76
C SER A 131 12.73 20.39 -19.26
N ARG A 132 13.63 21.29 -18.83
CA ARG A 132 14.93 21.00 -18.21
C ARG A 132 14.78 20.36 -16.81
N ARG A 133 14.20 19.16 -16.71
CA ARG A 133 14.29 18.34 -15.49
C ARG A 133 14.95 17.00 -15.79
N ASN A 134 15.97 16.72 -14.99
CA ASN A 134 16.83 15.54 -14.95
C ASN A 134 16.05 14.21 -15.11
N PRO A 135 16.42 13.30 -16.04
CA PRO A 135 15.57 12.18 -16.43
C PRO A 135 15.79 10.94 -15.55
N VAL A 136 15.43 10.96 -14.27
CA VAL A 136 15.10 9.72 -13.53
C VAL A 136 14.16 10.08 -12.39
N ARG A 137 12.97 9.46 -12.34
CA ARG A 137 12.26 8.99 -11.12
C ARG A 137 10.81 8.60 -11.48
N ARG A 138 10.45 7.33 -11.28
CA ARG A 138 9.14 6.72 -11.62
C ARG A 138 8.29 6.66 -10.31
N HIS A 139 7.09 7.24 -10.15
CA HIS A 139 6.31 7.33 -8.86
C HIS A 139 4.71 7.30 -8.99
N ASN A 140 3.97 6.76 -7.98
CA ASN A 140 2.51 6.43 -7.61
C ASN A 140 1.37 5.76 -8.57
N VAL A 141 1.25 4.41 -8.93
CA VAL A 141 0.60 3.54 -10.03
C VAL A 141 -0.78 3.18 -9.53
N VAL A 142 -0.82 2.55 -8.36
CA VAL A 142 -2.07 2.17 -7.74
C VAL A 142 -2.74 3.42 -7.20
N ASN A 143 -1.97 4.25 -6.48
CA ASN A 143 -2.44 5.56 -6.01
C ASN A 143 -2.97 6.43 -7.15
N ALA A 144 -2.28 6.43 -8.27
CA ALA A 144 -2.73 7.02 -9.51
C ALA A 144 -4.07 6.49 -10.03
N LYS A 145 -4.19 5.17 -10.21
CA LYS A 145 -5.41 4.53 -10.74
C LYS A 145 -6.62 4.90 -9.87
N LEU A 146 -6.38 5.17 -8.59
CA LEU A 146 -7.39 5.54 -7.61
C LEU A 146 -7.55 7.06 -7.39
N GLY A 147 -6.84 7.92 -8.14
CA GLY A 147 -6.92 9.38 -7.99
C GLY A 147 -6.37 9.91 -6.66
N LYS A 148 -5.51 9.15 -5.97
CA LYS A 148 -4.91 9.49 -4.68
C LYS A 148 -3.62 10.30 -4.84
N VAL A 149 -3.23 11.03 -3.79
CA VAL A 149 -2.02 11.87 -3.74
C VAL A 149 -0.75 11.04 -4.00
N ILE A 150 0.21 11.63 -4.70
CA ILE A 150 1.50 11.01 -5.05
C ILE A 150 2.49 11.21 -3.89
N PHE A 151 3.09 10.11 -3.43
CA PHE A 151 4.15 10.09 -2.42
C PHE A 151 5.55 10.20 -3.08
N ASP A 152 6.53 10.81 -2.39
CA ASP A 152 7.91 10.88 -2.87
C ASP A 152 8.69 9.60 -2.53
N CYS A 153 9.34 8.98 -3.52
CA CYS A 153 10.07 7.72 -3.33
C CYS A 153 11.58 7.93 -3.16
N ASP A 154 12.00 9.10 -2.71
CA ASP A 154 13.37 9.28 -2.23
C ASP A 154 13.59 8.51 -0.91
N ALA A 155 14.85 8.13 -0.65
CA ALA A 155 15.19 7.29 0.49
C ALA A 155 14.80 7.93 1.84
N ALA A 156 14.93 9.26 1.98
CA ALA A 156 14.62 9.94 3.23
C ALA A 156 13.10 9.97 3.49
N SER A 157 12.28 10.23 2.47
CA SER A 157 10.82 10.16 2.59
C SER A 157 10.33 8.75 2.91
N LEU A 158 10.95 7.73 2.30
CA LEU A 158 10.62 6.33 2.54
C LEU A 158 11.02 5.89 3.95
N ASP A 159 12.23 6.24 4.40
CA ASP A 159 12.71 5.91 5.74
C ASP A 159 11.85 6.60 6.79
N ARG A 160 11.54 7.89 6.64
CA ARG A 160 10.64 8.60 7.55
C ARG A 160 9.29 7.91 7.66
N ARG A 161 8.70 7.45 6.55
CA ARG A 161 7.35 6.87 6.55
C ARG A 161 7.30 5.42 7.01
N TRP A 162 8.32 4.61 6.71
CA TRP A 162 8.25 3.15 6.83
C TRP A 162 9.29 2.53 7.77
N ARG A 163 10.24 3.31 8.28
CA ARG A 163 11.28 2.84 9.19
C ARG A 163 11.42 3.69 10.46
N VAL A 164 11.73 4.98 10.29
CA VAL A 164 12.17 5.86 11.39
C VAL A 164 11.00 6.57 12.07
N GLY A 165 9.96 6.97 11.32
CA GLY A 165 8.86 7.78 11.86
C GLY A 165 9.25 9.25 12.09
N ASP A 166 8.25 10.10 12.35
CA ASP A 166 8.46 11.45 12.88
C ASP A 166 8.64 11.38 14.41
N PRO A 167 9.28 12.38 15.06
CA PRO A 167 9.53 12.35 16.50
C PRO A 167 8.27 12.16 17.38
N GLY A 168 7.09 12.56 16.87
CA GLY A 168 5.81 12.37 17.57
C GLY A 168 5.17 10.99 17.37
N CYS A 169 5.76 10.10 16.56
CA CYS A 169 5.25 8.74 16.35
C CYS A 169 5.58 7.80 17.52
N TRP A 170 6.58 8.14 18.33
CA TRP A 170 7.09 7.32 19.41
C TRP A 170 6.73 7.93 20.77
N PRO A 171 6.25 7.14 21.75
CA PRO A 171 6.01 7.64 23.10
C PRO A 171 7.29 8.27 23.68
N ALA A 172 7.16 9.42 24.34
CA ALA A 172 8.29 10.03 25.02
C ALA A 172 8.82 9.06 26.10
N GLY A 173 10.08 8.64 25.95
CA GLY A 173 10.74 7.70 26.87
C GLY A 173 10.85 6.26 26.38
N ASP A 174 10.27 5.91 25.23
CA ASP A 174 10.47 4.58 24.61
C ASP A 174 11.38 4.69 23.37
N ALA A 175 12.69 4.77 23.63
CA ALA A 175 13.71 4.80 22.58
C ALA A 175 13.72 3.51 21.73
N THR A 176 13.12 2.43 22.21
CA THR A 176 13.12 1.11 21.56
C THR A 176 11.92 0.90 20.63
N ALA A 177 10.91 1.78 20.69
CA ALA A 177 9.73 1.67 19.82
C ALA A 177 10.10 1.75 18.32
N ALA A 178 11.10 2.57 17.96
CA ALA A 178 11.66 2.63 16.61
C ALA A 178 12.44 1.37 16.20
N GLU A 179 12.88 0.57 17.18
CA GLU A 179 13.63 -0.68 17.04
C GLU A 179 12.72 -1.92 17.07
N SER A 180 11.41 -1.75 17.28
CA SER A 180 10.43 -2.81 17.54
C SER A 180 10.34 -3.90 16.46
N LEU A 181 10.74 -3.59 15.22
CA LEU A 181 10.75 -4.56 14.12
C LEU A 181 12.09 -5.27 13.92
N GLY A 182 13.04 -5.06 14.83
CA GLY A 182 14.25 -5.85 15.00
C GLY A 182 15.13 -5.91 13.76
N ARG A 183 16.08 -4.96 13.66
CA ARG A 183 17.39 -5.10 13.00
C ARG A 183 18.09 -3.73 12.96
N ASP A 184 19.11 -3.63 13.79
CA ASP A 184 20.07 -2.54 13.95
C ASP A 184 20.85 -2.27 12.64
#